data_AF-A0A6G2DPF9-F1
#
_entry.id   AF-A0A6G2DPF9-F1
#
_cell.length_a   1.000
_cell.length_b   1.000
_cell.length_c   1.000
_cell.angle_alpha   90.00
_cell.angle_beta   90.00
_cell.angle_gamma   90.00
#
_symmetry.space_group_name_H-M   'P 1'
#
loop_
_entity.id
_entity.type
_entity.pdbx_description
1 polymer ?
#
loop_
_entity_poly.entity_id
_entity_poly.type
_entity_poly.pdbx_seq_one_letter_code
_entity_poly.pdbx_strand_id
1 'polypeptide(L)'
;LLSADANQQSVFYQGLQSEIRNVLLNQGLHYLSKEKDTTGFSSQYGWVHAFAHGADLLTEVVCHPDFPINRIHEVFDILGQLFK
;
A
#
# COMPACT_ATOMS: atom_id res chain seq x y z
N LEU A 1 8.10 0.16 5.48
CA LEU A 1 8.82 -1.13 5.62
C LEU A 1 9.29 -1.59 4.27
N LEU A 2 8.36 -1.74 3.32
CA LEU A 2 8.66 -2.07 1.93
C LEU A 2 9.56 -1.01 1.26
N SER A 3 9.37 0.29 1.51
CA SER A 3 10.27 1.35 1.04
C SER A 3 11.69 1.22 1.56
N ALA A 4 11.85 0.87 2.84
CA ALA A 4 13.15 0.67 3.45
C ALA A 4 13.83 -0.61 2.93
N ASP A 5 13.06 -1.65 2.58
CA ASP A 5 13.55 -2.87 1.94
C ASP A 5 13.99 -2.63 0.48
N ALA A 6 13.26 -1.76 -0.23
CA ALA A 6 13.52 -1.40 -1.63
C ALA A 6 14.69 -0.40 -1.81
N ASN A 7 15.01 0.40 -0.79
CA ASN A 7 15.98 1.48 -0.91
C ASN A 7 17.42 0.99 -0.70
N GLN A 8 18.27 1.06 -1.74
CA GLN A 8 19.68 0.67 -1.70
C GLN A 8 20.54 1.41 -0.65
N GLN A 9 20.12 2.58 -0.21
CA GLN A 9 20.80 3.38 0.82
C GLN A 9 20.35 3.04 2.24
N SER A 10 19.29 2.24 2.38
CA SER A 10 18.74 1.82 3.66
C SER A 10 19.60 0.73 4.29
N VAL A 11 19.80 0.80 5.61
CA VAL A 11 20.39 -0.31 6.39
C VAL A 11 19.52 -1.57 6.37
N PHE A 12 18.27 -1.44 5.92
CA PHE A 12 17.31 -2.54 5.75
C PHE A 12 17.15 -2.96 4.29
N TYR A 13 18.01 -2.51 3.36
CA TYR A 13 17.94 -2.91 1.96
C TYR A 13 17.99 -4.43 1.82
N GLN A 14 16.98 -5.02 1.17
CA GLN A 14 16.82 -6.47 1.05
C GLN A 14 16.84 -7.20 2.42
N GLY A 15 16.44 -6.51 3.49
CA GLY A 15 16.41 -7.03 4.85
C GLY A 15 15.25 -7.99 5.10
N LEU A 16 14.20 -7.96 4.27
CA LEU A 16 13.07 -8.88 4.34
C LEU A 16 13.36 -10.16 3.54
N GLN A 17 13.07 -11.31 4.16
CA GLN A 17 12.95 -12.57 3.43
C GLN A 17 11.90 -12.44 2.32
N SER A 18 12.14 -13.09 1.18
CA SER A 18 11.28 -13.00 0.00
C SER A 18 9.85 -13.44 0.31
N GLU A 19 9.66 -14.47 1.15
CA GLU A 19 8.33 -14.95 1.56
C GLU A 19 7.57 -13.89 2.34
N ILE A 20 8.22 -13.24 3.31
CA ILE A 20 7.61 -12.18 4.14
C ILE A 20 7.26 -10.97 3.28
N ARG A 21 8.17 -10.57 2.39
CA ARG A 21 7.93 -9.47 1.45
C ARG A 21 6.73 -9.75 0.54
N ASN A 22 6.64 -10.94 -0.02
CA ASN A 22 5.49 -11.34 -0.83
C ASN A 22 4.18 -11.31 -0.04
N VAL A 23 4.20 -11.76 1.22
CA VAL A 23 3.03 -11.66 2.11
C VAL A 23 2.62 -10.20 2.32
N LEU A 24 3.58 -9.30 2.57
CA LEU A 24 3.28 -7.87 2.77
C LEU A 24 2.70 -7.22 1.51
N LEU A 25 3.27 -7.48 0.33
CA LEU A 25 2.76 -6.97 -0.95
C LEU A 25 1.33 -7.48 -1.21
N ASN A 26 1.09 -8.77 -0.98
CA ASN A 26 -0.22 -9.39 -1.17
C ASN A 26 -1.25 -8.83 -0.20
N GLN A 27 -0.89 -8.72 1.07
CA GLN A 27 -1.81 -8.25 2.10
C GLN A 27 -2.11 -6.76 1.94
N GLY A 28 -1.16 -5.96 1.46
CA GLY A 28 -1.38 -4.55 1.14
C GLY A 28 -2.44 -4.38 0.06
N LEU A 29 -2.32 -5.07 -1.08
CA LEU A 29 -3.35 -5.06 -2.12
C LEU A 29 -4.69 -5.60 -1.62
N HIS A 30 -4.67 -6.70 -0.85
CA HIS A 30 -5.89 -7.29 -0.31
C HIS A 30 -6.65 -6.32 0.59
N TYR A 31 -5.95 -5.67 1.54
CA TYR A 31 -6.54 -4.68 2.43
C TYR A 31 -7.13 -3.50 1.63
N LEU A 32 -6.35 -2.92 0.71
CA LEU A 32 -6.79 -1.77 -0.09
C LEU A 32 -7.98 -2.11 -1.00
N SER A 33 -8.10 -3.34 -1.48
CA SER A 33 -9.27 -3.80 -2.25
C SER A 33 -10.57 -3.89 -1.43
N LYS A 34 -10.46 -3.85 -0.10
CA LYS A 34 -11.57 -3.98 0.84
C LYS A 34 -11.86 -2.69 1.61
N GLU A 35 -10.93 -1.74 1.62
CA GLU A 35 -11.10 -0.45 2.29
C GLU A 35 -12.23 0.36 1.64
N LYS A 36 -13.10 0.92 2.47
CA LYS A 36 -14.25 1.72 2.06
C LYS A 36 -14.34 3.05 2.81
N ASP A 37 -13.61 3.18 3.92
CA ASP A 37 -13.55 4.41 4.67
C ASP A 37 -12.57 5.39 4.00
N THR A 38 -13.15 6.34 3.28
CA THR A 38 -12.43 7.46 2.67
C THR A 38 -12.63 8.76 3.46
N THR A 39 -12.99 8.66 4.74
CA THR A 39 -13.25 9.84 5.58
C THR A 39 -12.00 10.68 5.70
N GLY A 40 -12.08 11.95 5.28
CA GLY A 40 -11.01 12.93 5.48
C GLY A 40 -11.16 13.67 6.82
N PHE A 41 -12.28 14.37 7.02
CA PHE A 41 -12.57 15.08 8.26
C PHE A 41 -13.89 14.58 8.88
N SER A 42 -13.84 14.27 10.16
CA SER A 42 -15.00 13.96 11.01
C SER A 42 -15.24 15.12 11.97
N SER A 43 -16.49 15.59 12.07
CA SER A 43 -16.86 16.61 13.07
C SER A 43 -16.66 16.15 14.51
N GLN A 44 -16.69 14.84 14.75
CA GLN A 44 -16.51 14.25 16.07
C GLN A 44 -15.04 13.98 16.41
N TYR A 45 -14.25 13.52 15.42
CA TYR A 45 -12.91 12.99 15.65
C TYR A 45 -11.79 13.84 15.00
N GLY A 46 -12.13 14.88 14.26
CA GLY A 46 -11.16 15.68 13.50
C GLY A 46 -10.70 14.97 12.23
N TRP A 47 -9.46 15.22 11.81
CA TRP A 47 -8.88 14.61 10.62
C TRP A 47 -8.67 13.11 10.82
N VAL A 48 -9.28 12.31 9.96
CA VAL A 48 -9.14 10.85 9.92
C VAL A 48 -8.07 10.53 8.87
N HIS A 49 -7.00 9.88 9.33
CA HIS A 49 -5.82 9.64 8.49
C HIS A 49 -5.75 8.23 7.91
N ALA A 50 -6.73 7.36 8.21
CA ALA A 50 -6.74 5.98 7.72
C ALA A 50 -6.67 5.94 6.18
N PHE A 51 -7.46 6.77 5.50
CA PHE A 51 -7.45 6.88 4.06
C PHE A 51 -6.10 7.37 3.51
N ALA A 52 -5.49 8.38 4.15
CA ALA A 52 -4.18 8.90 3.76
C ALA A 52 -3.07 7.83 3.91
N HIS A 53 -3.06 7.09 5.01
CA HIS A 53 -2.14 5.98 5.19
C HIS A 53 -2.41 4.81 4.24
N GLY A 54 -3.66 4.63 3.78
CA GLY A 54 -3.98 3.73 2.68
C GLY A 54 -3.28 4.12 1.38
N ALA A 55 -3.23 5.42 1.05
CA ALA A 55 -2.48 5.92 -0.10
C ALA A 55 -0.96 5.73 0.05
N ASP A 56 -0.41 5.96 1.25
CA ASP A 56 0.99 5.66 1.56
C ASP A 56 1.29 4.18 1.32
N LEU A 57 0.43 3.28 1.83
CA LEU A 57 0.57 1.83 1.67
C LEU A 57 0.48 1.41 0.20
N LEU A 58 -0.44 1.96 -0.58
CA LEU A 58 -0.55 1.64 -2.01
C LEU A 58 0.74 2.01 -2.76
N THR A 59 1.31 3.17 -2.43
CA THR A 59 2.58 3.64 -2.98
C THR A 59 3.72 2.70 -2.62
N GLU A 60 3.84 2.34 -1.34
CA GLU A 60 4.86 1.40 -0.84
C GLU A 60 4.78 0.04 -1.53
N VAL A 61 3.58 -0.46 -1.80
CA VAL A 61 3.36 -1.74 -2.46
C VAL A 61 3.69 -1.67 -3.95
N VAL A 62 3.13 -0.71 -4.68
CA VAL A 62 3.24 -0.68 -6.15
C VAL A 62 4.62 -0.20 -6.62
N CYS A 63 5.31 0.63 -5.84
CA CYS A 63 6.64 1.12 -6.16
C CYS A 63 7.76 0.17 -5.72
N HIS A 64 7.44 -0.94 -5.05
CA HIS A 64 8.44 -1.93 -4.65
C HIS A 64 9.03 -2.62 -5.90
N PRO A 65 10.37 -2.78 -6.03
CA PRO A 65 11.01 -3.42 -7.18
C PRO A 65 10.50 -4.84 -7.47
N ASP A 66 10.16 -5.58 -6.41
CA ASP A 66 9.60 -6.94 -6.51
C ASP A 66 8.07 -6.96 -6.71
N PHE A 67 7.42 -5.81 -6.92
CA PHE A 67 6.00 -5.79 -7.24
C PHE A 67 5.75 -6.45 -8.61
N PRO A 68 4.88 -7.46 -8.69
CA PRO A 68 4.66 -8.19 -9.94
C PRO A 68 3.82 -7.38 -10.93
N ILE A 69 4.42 -6.97 -12.05
CA ILE A 69 3.80 -6.07 -13.04
C ILE A 69 2.47 -6.59 -13.62
N ASN A 70 2.29 -7.90 -13.70
CA ASN A 70 1.03 -8.51 -14.17
C ASN A 70 -0.16 -8.23 -13.23
N ARG A 71 0.08 -7.75 -12.01
CA ARG A 71 -0.94 -7.36 -11.01
C ARG A 71 -1.30 -5.88 -11.04
N ILE A 72 -0.76 -5.09 -11.97
CA ILE A 72 -1.07 -3.66 -12.07
C ILE A 72 -2.58 -3.38 -12.27
N HIS A 73 -3.32 -4.31 -12.86
CA HIS A 73 -4.78 -4.21 -13.01
C HIS A 73 -5.49 -4.10 -11.66
N GLU A 74 -5.03 -4.81 -10.62
CA GLU A 74 -5.59 -4.72 -9.26
C GLU A 74 -5.41 -3.32 -8.67
N VAL A 75 -4.31 -2.63 -9.01
CA VAL A 75 -4.06 -1.25 -8.59
C VAL A 75 -5.07 -0.31 -9.24
N PHE A 76 -5.36 -0.48 -10.53
CA PHE A 76 -6.39 0.29 -11.21
C PHE A 76 -7.79 0.00 -10.64
N ASP A 77 -8.09 -1.24 -10.26
CA ASP A 77 -9.34 -1.60 -9.61
C ASP A 77 -9.48 -0.93 -8.22
N ILE A 78 -8.40 -0.83 -7.45
CA ILE A 78 -8.36 -0.11 -6.17
C ILE A 78 -8.59 1.38 -6.39
N LEU A 79 -7.82 2.02 -7.29
CA LEU A 79 -7.98 3.44 -7.59
C LEU A 79 -9.37 3.75 -8.14
N GLY A 80 -9.91 2.88 -9.00
CA GLY A 80 -11.24 3.00 -9.57
C GLY A 80 -12.35 2.96 -8.53
N GLN A 81 -12.14 2.35 -7.36
CA GLN A 81 -13.11 2.41 -6.25
C GLN A 81 -13.21 3.80 -5.61
N LEU A 82 -12.15 4.60 -5.69
CA LEU A 82 -12.08 5.94 -5.08
C LEU A 82 -12.83 7.01 -5.87
N PHE A 83 -13.04 6.77 -7.17
CA PHE A 83 -13.66 7.73 -8.09
C PHE A 83 -15.12 7.35 -8.44
N LYS A 84 -15.76 6.49 -7.64
CA LYS A 84 -17.17 6.11 -7.82
C LYS A 84 -18.13 7.12 -7.21
#